data_AF-T0QY23-F1
#
_entry.id   AF-T0QY23-F1
#
_cell.length_a   1.000
_cell.length_b   1.000
_cell.length_c   1.000
_cell.angle_alpha   90.00
_cell.angle_beta   90.00
_cell.angle_gamma   90.00
#
_symmetry.space_group_name_H-M   'P 1'
#
loop_
_entity.id
_entity.type
_entity.pdbx_description
1 polymer ?
#
loop_
_entity_poly.entity_id
_entity_poly.type
_entity_poly.pdbx_seq_one_letter_code
_entity_poly.pdbx_strand_id
1 'polypeptide(L)'
;MKQNYSDKLIAGGKGASLQRLLDSHFPVPEFEIITSEEFHYWEETKKLSPKTIAKIVTFTTKNHCNYFAIRSSATAEDGAENSYAGVLETFLYTKKEDIEEKVIKCFESFYSERILEYERLRENHSKESDNKSERGSMAVVIQRMLDSTVSGVAFSRSPDLDNGLIYIESGLGLGEGVVSGLVDVDRFYIDRFGERIKEDIAEKTDKLTYVESTNKVERIVFEAPIKAPSLDEKKIEELLSKILKIEENYGFPCDIEWCFVGEQLYILQVRPITQKFNNIELYIDTNLSESYPGHTTPITGDYVNLAYAKVHYELADYIGFDKRKKDSLLPYLNTMTNYIHGHMYYRLESYYNILLSIPGGEQNLKNWHRMIGGKTNSSAIKTTVDAPDVKDQIIFYKFLFKIVTKHHSIFKSFLSNARKKKDELYQRLETAKTTAQKINSISFAINTTKGFSLTAFNDVLTM
;
A
#
# COMPACT_ATOMS: atom_id res chain seq x y z
N MET A 1 -17.99 -29.94 0.18
CA MET A 1 -16.73 -29.16 0.22
C MET A 1 -17.06 -27.71 -0.12
N LYS A 2 -16.60 -26.72 0.65
CA LYS A 2 -16.70 -25.31 0.22
C LYS A 2 -15.81 -25.16 -1.02
N GLN A 3 -16.35 -24.66 -2.13
CA GLN A 3 -15.55 -24.39 -3.33
C GLN A 3 -14.51 -23.33 -3.00
N ASN A 4 -13.25 -23.54 -3.40
CA ASN A 4 -12.17 -22.59 -3.16
C ASN A 4 -12.17 -21.52 -4.26
N TYR A 5 -12.93 -20.44 -4.07
CA TYR A 5 -13.02 -19.36 -5.05
C TYR A 5 -11.75 -18.50 -5.16
N SER A 6 -10.73 -18.73 -4.34
CA SER A 6 -9.42 -18.08 -4.53
C SER A 6 -8.62 -18.69 -5.69
N ASP A 7 -9.06 -19.84 -6.22
CA ASP A 7 -8.42 -20.49 -7.37
C ASP A 7 -8.89 -19.86 -8.69
N LYS A 8 -7.94 -19.30 -9.44
CA LYS A 8 -8.21 -18.68 -10.74
C LYS A 8 -8.74 -19.66 -11.77
N LEU A 9 -8.45 -20.96 -11.66
CA LEU A 9 -8.99 -21.98 -12.57
C LEU A 9 -10.49 -22.21 -12.33
N ILE A 10 -11.00 -21.88 -11.15
CA ILE A 10 -12.41 -22.06 -10.76
C ILE A 10 -13.20 -20.76 -10.94
N ALA A 11 -12.66 -19.65 -10.44
CA ALA A 11 -13.36 -18.36 -10.35
C ALA A 11 -12.93 -17.35 -11.44
N GLY A 12 -11.96 -17.69 -12.27
CA GLY A 12 -11.30 -16.74 -13.16
C GLY A 12 -10.49 -15.68 -12.42
N GLY A 13 -9.84 -14.80 -13.18
CA GLY A 13 -9.00 -13.74 -12.61
C GLY A 13 -9.74 -12.76 -11.69
N LYS A 14 -10.82 -12.16 -12.21
CA LYS A 14 -11.63 -11.16 -11.47
C LYS A 14 -12.31 -11.78 -10.24
N GLY A 15 -12.89 -12.96 -10.39
CA GLY A 15 -13.58 -13.66 -9.31
C GLY A 15 -12.64 -14.06 -8.17
N ALA A 16 -11.46 -14.60 -8.50
CA ALA A 16 -10.45 -14.93 -7.50
C ALA A 16 -9.91 -13.69 -6.78
N SER A 17 -9.71 -12.58 -7.50
CA SER A 17 -9.32 -11.29 -6.92
C SER A 17 -10.37 -10.77 -5.92
N LEU A 18 -11.66 -10.81 -6.28
CA LEU A 18 -12.75 -10.43 -5.38
C LEU A 18 -12.85 -11.34 -4.15
N GLN A 19 -12.67 -12.65 -4.31
CA GLN A 19 -12.66 -13.57 -3.18
C GLN A 19 -11.49 -13.25 -2.22
N ARG A 20 -10.29 -12.99 -2.74
CA ARG A 20 -9.14 -12.60 -1.92
C ARG A 20 -9.38 -11.32 -1.13
N LEU A 21 -10.04 -10.33 -1.75
CA LEU A 21 -10.43 -9.10 -1.06
C LEU A 21 -11.42 -9.36 0.08
N LEU A 22 -12.43 -10.20 -0.17
CA LEU A 22 -13.41 -10.60 0.83
C LEU A 22 -12.76 -11.34 2.01
N ASP A 23 -11.88 -12.31 1.72
CA ASP A 23 -11.14 -13.08 2.73
C ASP A 23 -10.20 -12.18 3.57
N SER A 24 -9.72 -11.09 2.95
CA SER A 24 -8.90 -10.07 3.60
C SER A 24 -9.71 -8.94 4.23
N HIS A 25 -11.04 -9.09 4.34
CA HIS A 25 -11.96 -8.17 5.01
C HIS A 25 -11.99 -6.76 4.39
N PHE A 26 -11.72 -6.63 3.08
CA PHE A 26 -11.96 -5.39 2.36
C PHE A 26 -13.45 -5.19 2.07
N PRO A 27 -13.93 -3.94 2.01
CA PRO A 27 -15.34 -3.66 1.72
C PRO A 27 -15.60 -3.91 0.24
N VAL A 28 -16.04 -5.10 -0.11
CA VAL A 28 -16.46 -5.46 -1.46
C VAL A 28 -17.98 -5.55 -1.52
N PRO A 29 -18.63 -5.10 -2.60
CA PRO A 29 -20.06 -5.35 -2.80
C PRO A 29 -20.29 -6.86 -2.81
N GLU A 30 -21.40 -7.29 -2.23
CA GLU A 30 -21.78 -8.71 -2.19
C GLU A 30 -21.79 -9.28 -3.61
N PHE A 31 -21.20 -10.46 -3.77
CA PHE A 31 -21.07 -11.11 -5.07
C PHE A 31 -21.27 -12.61 -4.97
N GLU A 32 -21.55 -13.21 -6.12
CA GLU A 32 -21.62 -14.64 -6.33
C GLU A 32 -20.81 -15.00 -7.58
N ILE A 33 -20.15 -16.16 -7.54
CA ILE A 33 -19.31 -16.65 -8.62
C ILE A 33 -19.99 -17.85 -9.28
N ILE A 34 -20.19 -17.73 -10.59
CA ILE A 34 -20.53 -18.83 -11.49
C ILE A 34 -19.21 -19.38 -12.03
N THR A 35 -18.90 -20.62 -11.69
CA THR A 35 -17.58 -21.21 -11.87
C THR A 35 -17.32 -21.68 -13.30
N SER A 36 -16.05 -21.92 -13.64
CA SER A 36 -15.65 -22.57 -14.90
C SER A 36 -16.28 -23.94 -15.12
N GLU A 37 -16.56 -24.70 -14.06
CA GLU A 37 -17.33 -25.96 -14.13
C GLU A 37 -18.71 -25.74 -14.77
N GLU A 38 -19.38 -24.63 -14.45
CA GLU A 38 -20.69 -24.30 -15.01
C GLU A 38 -20.58 -23.87 -16.47
N PHE A 39 -19.49 -23.20 -16.84
CA PHE A 39 -19.20 -22.89 -18.23
C PHE A 39 -19.11 -24.17 -19.08
N HIS A 40 -18.39 -25.19 -18.62
CA HIS A 40 -18.32 -26.48 -19.33
C HIS A 40 -19.66 -27.19 -19.40
N TYR A 41 -20.46 -27.15 -18.32
CA TYR A 41 -21.83 -27.67 -18.35
C TYR A 41 -22.71 -26.94 -19.38
N TRP A 42 -22.60 -25.61 -19.44
CA TRP A 42 -23.29 -24.81 -20.45
C TRP A 42 -22.79 -25.09 -21.86
N GLU A 43 -21.50 -25.34 -22.07
CA GLU A 43 -20.95 -25.66 -23.40
C GLU A 43 -21.64 -26.87 -24.02
N GLU A 44 -21.89 -27.91 -23.21
CA GLU A 44 -22.53 -29.17 -23.62
C GLU A 44 -24.05 -29.05 -23.75
N THR A 45 -24.70 -28.32 -22.83
CA THR A 45 -26.18 -28.34 -22.69
C THR A 45 -26.87 -27.08 -23.21
N LYS A 46 -26.10 -26.00 -23.42
CA LYS A 46 -26.58 -24.63 -23.72
C LYS A 46 -27.56 -24.08 -22.68
N LYS A 47 -27.52 -24.59 -21.44
CA LYS A 47 -28.36 -24.16 -20.32
C LYS A 47 -27.54 -24.10 -19.05
N LEU A 48 -27.98 -23.29 -18.09
CA LEU A 48 -27.43 -23.32 -16.74
C LEU A 48 -27.98 -24.51 -15.95
N SER A 49 -27.16 -25.07 -15.07
CA SER A 49 -27.55 -26.16 -14.21
C SER A 49 -28.61 -25.70 -13.19
N PRO A 50 -29.56 -26.57 -12.80
CA PRO A 50 -30.57 -26.23 -11.79
C PRO A 50 -29.96 -25.76 -10.46
N LYS A 51 -28.77 -26.30 -10.12
CA LYS A 51 -28.01 -25.90 -8.94
C LYS A 51 -27.53 -24.44 -9.04
N THR A 52 -27.00 -24.04 -10.19
CA THR A 52 -26.57 -22.67 -10.44
C THR A 52 -27.75 -21.70 -10.43
N ILE A 53 -28.87 -22.05 -11.06
CA ILE A 53 -30.08 -21.23 -11.04
C ILE A 53 -30.56 -21.02 -9.58
N ALA A 54 -30.64 -22.09 -8.78
CA ALA A 54 -31.02 -21.99 -7.37
C ALA A 54 -30.05 -21.11 -6.57
N LYS A 55 -28.75 -21.15 -6.88
CA LYS A 55 -27.72 -20.31 -6.26
C LYS A 55 -27.96 -18.82 -6.59
N ILE A 56 -28.19 -18.50 -7.87
CA ILE A 56 -28.50 -17.14 -8.33
C ILE A 56 -29.76 -16.60 -7.63
N VAL A 57 -30.83 -17.38 -7.58
CA VAL A 57 -32.08 -17.00 -6.90
C VAL A 57 -31.85 -16.75 -5.40
N THR A 58 -31.09 -17.62 -4.74
CA THR A 58 -30.77 -17.47 -3.31
C THR A 58 -29.99 -16.18 -3.06
N PHE A 59 -28.94 -15.94 -3.86
CA PHE A 59 -28.11 -14.74 -3.77
C PHE A 59 -28.92 -13.46 -4.00
N THR A 60 -29.71 -13.40 -5.07
CA THR A 60 -30.51 -12.21 -5.42
C THR A 60 -31.65 -11.93 -4.44
N THR A 61 -32.20 -12.96 -3.79
CA THR A 61 -33.24 -12.81 -2.76
C THR A 61 -32.64 -12.29 -1.46
N LYS A 62 -31.47 -12.80 -1.04
CA LYS A 62 -30.81 -12.42 0.21
C LYS A 62 -30.35 -10.95 0.24
N ASN A 63 -29.91 -10.42 -0.89
CA ASN A 63 -29.26 -9.10 -0.94
C ASN A 63 -30.23 -7.90 -1.05
N HIS A 64 -31.55 -8.12 -1.11
CA HIS A 64 -32.58 -7.07 -1.23
C HIS A 64 -32.30 -5.96 -2.28
N CYS A 65 -31.46 -6.25 -3.28
CA CYS A 65 -31.08 -5.32 -4.34
C CYS A 65 -31.81 -5.68 -5.63
N ASN A 66 -32.16 -4.68 -6.45
CA ASN A 66 -32.86 -4.87 -7.72
C ASN A 66 -31.92 -5.05 -8.91
N TYR A 67 -30.66 -4.60 -8.79
CA TYR A 67 -29.73 -4.51 -9.90
C TYR A 67 -28.37 -5.16 -9.58
N PHE A 68 -27.77 -5.77 -10.59
CA PHE A 68 -26.53 -6.53 -10.50
C PHE A 68 -25.59 -6.18 -11.67
N ALA A 69 -24.28 -6.19 -11.41
CA ALA A 69 -23.24 -6.18 -12.41
C ALA A 69 -22.85 -7.62 -12.75
N ILE A 70 -22.91 -7.99 -14.03
CA ILE A 70 -22.53 -9.32 -14.52
C ILE A 70 -21.20 -9.16 -15.25
N ARG A 71 -20.11 -9.63 -14.64
CA ARG A 71 -18.74 -9.42 -15.11
C ARG A 71 -18.13 -10.76 -15.54
N SER A 72 -17.70 -10.84 -16.77
CA SER A 72 -16.85 -11.93 -17.26
C SER A 72 -15.54 -12.01 -16.47
N SER A 73 -15.09 -13.24 -16.21
CA SER A 73 -13.87 -13.55 -15.45
C SER A 73 -13.18 -14.76 -16.08
N ALA A 74 -12.30 -14.54 -17.06
CA ALA A 74 -11.64 -15.65 -17.74
C ALA A 74 -10.47 -16.20 -16.91
N THR A 75 -10.20 -17.50 -17.02
CA THR A 75 -9.12 -18.18 -16.26
C THR A 75 -7.72 -17.80 -16.76
N ALA A 76 -7.62 -17.33 -17.99
CA ALA A 76 -6.38 -16.86 -18.62
C ALA A 76 -6.22 -15.32 -18.64
N GLU A 77 -7.10 -14.57 -17.96
CA GLU A 77 -7.18 -13.09 -18.05
C GLU A 77 -6.05 -12.32 -17.37
N ASP A 78 -5.33 -12.96 -16.44
CA ASP A 78 -4.37 -12.29 -15.55
C ASP A 78 -2.91 -12.79 -15.71
N GLY A 79 -2.50 -13.08 -16.95
CA GLY A 79 -1.09 -13.32 -17.24
C GLY A 79 -0.30 -12.01 -17.24
N ALA A 80 0.94 -12.01 -16.74
CA ALA A 80 1.84 -10.85 -16.77
C ALA A 80 2.10 -10.30 -18.19
N GLU A 81 1.78 -11.08 -19.22
CA GLU A 81 1.93 -10.69 -20.63
C GLU A 81 0.59 -10.45 -21.36
N ASN A 82 -0.55 -10.81 -20.75
CA ASN A 82 -1.78 -11.07 -21.50
C ASN A 82 -3.03 -10.68 -20.69
N SER A 83 -3.59 -9.50 -20.95
CA SER A 83 -4.85 -9.05 -20.37
C SER A 83 -5.91 -8.95 -21.47
N TYR A 84 -7.06 -9.62 -21.31
CA TYR A 84 -8.22 -9.47 -22.20
C TYR A 84 -8.96 -8.14 -21.97
N ALA A 85 -8.22 -7.08 -21.61
CA ALA A 85 -8.77 -5.78 -21.26
C ALA A 85 -9.65 -5.26 -22.41
N GLY A 86 -10.92 -5.01 -22.11
CA GLY A 86 -11.89 -4.47 -23.07
C GLY A 86 -12.42 -5.45 -24.13
N VAL A 87 -12.09 -6.75 -24.07
CA VAL A 87 -12.56 -7.75 -25.04
C VAL A 87 -13.78 -8.52 -24.52
N LEU A 88 -13.86 -8.74 -23.20
CA LEU A 88 -14.93 -9.49 -22.58
C LEU A 88 -16.10 -8.61 -22.13
N GLU A 89 -17.31 -9.13 -22.27
CA GLU A 89 -18.55 -8.40 -21.96
C GLU A 89 -18.73 -8.16 -20.45
N THR A 90 -19.25 -6.99 -20.11
CA THR A 90 -19.69 -6.62 -18.77
C THR A 90 -21.05 -5.92 -18.86
N PHE A 91 -22.02 -6.38 -18.07
CA PHE A 91 -23.37 -5.83 -18.06
C PHE A 91 -23.68 -5.16 -16.72
N LEU A 92 -23.86 -3.84 -16.73
CA LEU A 92 -24.23 -3.07 -15.53
C LEU A 92 -25.75 -2.95 -15.42
N TYR A 93 -26.26 -2.76 -14.19
CA TYR A 93 -27.68 -2.59 -13.90
C TYR A 93 -28.60 -3.69 -14.45
N THR A 94 -28.15 -4.94 -14.40
CA THR A 94 -28.94 -6.12 -14.81
C THR A 94 -30.00 -6.43 -13.75
N LYS A 95 -31.27 -6.57 -14.16
CA LYS A 95 -32.36 -6.97 -13.26
C LYS A 95 -32.29 -8.45 -12.92
N LYS A 96 -32.92 -8.87 -11.83
CA LYS A 96 -32.88 -10.27 -11.35
C LYS A 96 -33.32 -11.27 -12.41
N GLU A 97 -34.34 -10.92 -13.18
CA GLU A 97 -34.94 -11.78 -14.20
C GLU A 97 -34.01 -11.98 -15.40
N ASP A 98 -33.11 -11.01 -15.65
CA ASP A 98 -32.23 -10.99 -16.82
C ASP A 98 -30.85 -11.62 -16.55
N ILE A 99 -30.54 -11.98 -15.29
CA ILE A 99 -29.20 -12.46 -14.91
C ILE A 99 -28.80 -13.71 -15.68
N GLU A 100 -29.70 -14.68 -15.84
CA GLU A 100 -29.42 -15.92 -16.57
C GLU A 100 -29.01 -15.62 -18.03
N GLU A 101 -29.76 -14.76 -18.71
CA GLU A 101 -29.45 -14.32 -20.07
C GLU A 101 -28.06 -13.66 -20.14
N LYS A 102 -27.73 -12.78 -19.19
CA LYS A 102 -26.45 -12.07 -19.19
C LYS A 102 -25.26 -12.99 -18.87
N VAL A 103 -25.44 -13.97 -17.99
CA VAL A 103 -24.41 -14.99 -17.72
C VAL A 103 -24.12 -15.80 -18.99
N ILE A 104 -25.15 -16.21 -19.71
CA ILE A 104 -24.98 -16.91 -21.00
C ILE A 104 -24.26 -16.03 -22.01
N LYS A 105 -24.63 -14.74 -22.12
CA LYS A 105 -23.92 -13.79 -23.00
C LYS A 105 -22.45 -13.62 -22.64
N CYS A 106 -22.10 -13.61 -21.35
CA CYS A 106 -20.70 -13.64 -20.94
C CYS A 106 -20.02 -14.92 -21.46
N PHE A 107 -20.62 -16.10 -21.28
CA PHE A 107 -20.06 -17.35 -21.80
C PHE A 107 -19.91 -17.36 -23.32
N GLU A 108 -20.89 -16.82 -24.07
CA GLU A 108 -20.81 -16.65 -25.52
C GLU A 108 -19.68 -15.70 -25.93
N SER A 109 -19.42 -14.64 -25.15
CA SER A 109 -18.35 -13.68 -25.45
C SER A 109 -16.96 -14.31 -25.46
N PHE A 110 -16.77 -15.43 -24.76
CA PHE A 110 -15.53 -16.22 -24.80
C PHE A 110 -15.19 -16.70 -26.22
N TYR A 111 -16.20 -16.92 -27.04
CA TYR A 111 -16.09 -17.42 -28.41
C TYR A 111 -16.07 -16.34 -29.48
N SER A 112 -16.01 -15.07 -29.09
CA SER A 112 -15.88 -13.98 -30.05
C SER A 112 -14.62 -14.14 -30.90
N GLU A 113 -14.68 -13.72 -32.18
CA GLU A 113 -13.57 -13.85 -33.13
C GLU A 113 -12.25 -13.30 -32.59
N ARG A 114 -12.32 -12.25 -31.76
CA ARG A 114 -11.17 -11.60 -31.12
C ARG A 114 -10.44 -12.50 -30.13
N ILE A 115 -11.14 -13.37 -29.39
CA ILE A 115 -10.51 -14.30 -28.44
C ILE A 115 -9.96 -15.51 -29.18
N LEU A 116 -10.65 -15.99 -30.21
CA LEU A 116 -10.14 -17.07 -31.07
C LEU A 116 -8.86 -16.67 -31.81
N GLU A 117 -8.76 -15.40 -32.26
CA GLU A 117 -7.53 -14.87 -32.85
C GLU A 117 -6.41 -14.75 -31.80
N TYR A 118 -6.74 -14.33 -30.59
CA TYR A 118 -5.80 -14.24 -29.48
C TYR A 118 -5.24 -15.62 -29.07
N GLU A 119 -6.10 -16.64 -28.95
CA GLU A 119 -5.68 -18.01 -28.66
C GLU A 119 -4.80 -18.59 -29.79
N ARG A 120 -5.12 -18.31 -31.07
CA ARG A 120 -4.29 -18.71 -32.22
C ARG A 120 -2.91 -18.05 -32.21
N LEU A 121 -2.81 -16.77 -31.86
CA LEU A 121 -1.53 -16.09 -31.71
C LEU A 121 -0.70 -16.72 -30.58
N ARG A 122 -1.35 -17.14 -29.48
CA ARG A 122 -0.71 -17.85 -28.36
C ARG A 122 -0.18 -19.22 -28.75
N GLU A 123 -0.94 -20.02 -29.50
CA GLU A 123 -0.48 -21.33 -30.00
C GLU A 123 0.75 -21.21 -30.91
N ASN A 124 0.87 -20.13 -31.68
CA ASN A 124 2.03 -19.89 -32.54
C ASN A 124 3.32 -19.50 -31.78
N HIS A 125 3.19 -18.88 -30.60
CA HIS A 125 4.32 -18.51 -29.73
C HIS A 125 4.72 -19.61 -28.73
N SER A 126 3.86 -20.61 -28.49
CA SER A 126 4.03 -21.66 -27.47
C SER A 126 4.49 -22.99 -28.08
N LYS A 127 5.62 -23.03 -28.81
CA LYS A 127 6.12 -24.27 -29.44
C LYS A 127 7.06 -25.12 -28.56
N GLU A 128 7.27 -24.79 -27.28
CA GLU A 128 8.28 -25.47 -26.43
C GLU A 128 7.79 -26.02 -25.07
N SER A 129 6.49 -26.23 -24.85
CA SER A 129 6.04 -26.95 -23.63
C SER A 129 5.05 -28.07 -23.93
N ASP A 130 5.48 -29.31 -23.69
CA ASP A 130 4.75 -30.58 -23.83
C ASP A 130 3.57 -30.78 -22.86
N ASN A 131 2.99 -29.71 -22.30
CA ASN A 131 1.72 -29.81 -21.60
C ASN A 131 0.62 -29.46 -22.58
N LYS A 132 -0.24 -30.44 -22.92
CA LYS A 132 -1.55 -30.22 -23.56
C LYS A 132 -2.15 -28.93 -22.99
N SER A 133 -2.25 -27.91 -23.82
CA SER A 133 -2.93 -26.65 -23.48
C SER A 133 -4.37 -26.99 -23.13
N GLU A 134 -4.70 -26.99 -21.84
CA GLU A 134 -6.10 -26.85 -21.43
C GLU A 134 -6.61 -25.56 -22.08
N ARG A 135 -7.67 -25.69 -22.89
CA ARG A 135 -8.37 -24.52 -23.43
C ARG A 135 -8.76 -23.61 -22.27
N GLY A 136 -8.68 -22.30 -22.47
CA GLY A 136 -9.16 -21.35 -21.47
C GLY A 136 -10.61 -21.63 -21.12
N SER A 137 -11.01 -21.28 -19.91
CA SER A 137 -12.39 -21.39 -19.44
C SER A 137 -12.84 -20.06 -18.87
N MET A 138 -14.14 -19.92 -18.67
CA MET A 138 -14.73 -18.68 -18.16
C MET A 138 -15.51 -18.92 -16.88
N ALA A 139 -15.31 -18.05 -15.91
CA ALA A 139 -16.23 -17.83 -14.81
C ALA A 139 -16.97 -16.50 -15.02
N VAL A 140 -18.08 -16.31 -14.29
CA VAL A 140 -18.86 -15.07 -14.29
C VAL A 140 -19.09 -14.62 -12.86
N VAL A 141 -18.83 -13.34 -12.59
CA VAL A 141 -19.10 -12.70 -11.32
C VAL A 141 -20.44 -11.97 -11.41
N ILE A 142 -21.36 -12.31 -10.51
CA ILE A 142 -22.63 -11.62 -10.29
C ILE A 142 -22.45 -10.76 -9.04
N GLN A 143 -22.28 -9.45 -9.21
CA GLN A 143 -22.00 -8.53 -8.12
C GLN A 143 -23.18 -7.59 -7.90
N ARG A 144 -23.49 -7.24 -6.66
CA ARG A 144 -24.52 -6.24 -6.35
C ARG A 144 -24.13 -4.90 -6.99
N MET A 145 -25.06 -4.28 -7.72
CA MET A 145 -24.82 -2.96 -8.29
C MET A 145 -24.88 -1.89 -7.20
N LEU A 146 -23.90 -0.98 -7.20
CA LEU A 146 -23.84 0.16 -6.29
C LEU A 146 -24.20 1.44 -7.05
N ASP A 147 -25.16 2.20 -6.51
CA ASP A 147 -25.44 3.55 -6.97
C ASP A 147 -24.43 4.51 -6.32
N SER A 148 -23.30 4.69 -7.02
CA SER A 148 -22.17 5.46 -6.50
C SER A 148 -22.33 6.95 -6.78
N THR A 149 -22.00 7.75 -5.77
CA THR A 149 -21.98 9.21 -5.89
C THR A 149 -20.65 9.70 -6.46
N VAL A 150 -19.57 9.01 -6.09
CA VAL A 150 -18.20 9.26 -6.50
C VAL A 150 -17.56 7.90 -6.75
N SER A 151 -16.79 7.80 -7.80
CA SER A 151 -16.08 6.58 -8.16
C SER A 151 -14.78 6.91 -8.85
N GLY A 152 -13.93 5.90 -9.03
CA GLY A 152 -12.64 6.15 -9.63
C GLY A 152 -11.77 4.92 -9.75
N VAL A 153 -10.55 5.22 -10.19
CA VAL A 153 -9.45 4.27 -10.32
C VAL A 153 -8.29 4.78 -9.48
N ALA A 154 -7.59 3.88 -8.80
CA ALA A 154 -6.39 4.21 -8.08
C ALA A 154 -5.27 3.24 -8.45
N PHE A 155 -4.09 3.80 -8.72
CA PHE A 155 -2.87 3.05 -8.95
C PHE A 155 -1.98 3.20 -7.71
N SER A 156 -1.57 2.08 -7.11
CA SER A 156 -0.69 2.09 -5.94
C SER A 156 0.74 2.58 -6.26
N ARG A 157 1.05 2.73 -7.54
CA ARG A 157 2.26 3.30 -8.14
C ARG A 157 1.82 4.20 -9.28
N SER A 158 2.22 5.47 -9.27
CA SER A 158 1.91 6.41 -10.36
C SER A 158 2.56 5.91 -11.67
N PRO A 159 1.78 5.87 -12.77
CA PRO A 159 2.29 5.42 -14.07
C PRO A 159 3.11 6.50 -14.81
N ASP A 160 2.96 7.77 -14.44
CA ASP A 160 3.36 8.94 -15.21
C ASP A 160 4.32 9.91 -14.50
N LEU A 161 4.31 9.96 -13.16
CA LEU A 161 5.28 10.72 -12.35
C LEU A 161 6.27 9.77 -11.67
N ASP A 162 6.47 9.90 -10.36
CA ASP A 162 7.36 9.07 -9.57
C ASP A 162 6.64 7.80 -9.13
N ASN A 163 7.28 6.63 -9.32
CA ASN A 163 6.66 5.35 -8.99
C ASN A 163 6.35 5.21 -7.49
N GLY A 164 6.98 5.99 -6.61
CA GLY A 164 6.70 6.03 -5.18
C GLY A 164 5.35 6.64 -4.83
N LEU A 165 4.74 7.39 -5.74
CA LEU A 165 3.46 8.07 -5.53
C LEU A 165 2.28 7.13 -5.78
N ILE A 166 1.20 7.37 -5.05
CA ILE A 166 -0.13 6.83 -5.31
C ILE A 166 -0.85 7.81 -6.21
N TYR A 167 -1.43 7.30 -7.29
CA TYR A 167 -2.21 8.08 -8.24
C TYR A 167 -3.68 7.72 -8.13
N ILE A 168 -4.55 8.72 -8.00
CA ILE A 168 -6.00 8.53 -7.85
C ILE A 168 -6.71 9.40 -8.89
N GLU A 169 -7.55 8.77 -9.72
CA GLU A 169 -8.55 9.46 -10.53
C GLU A 169 -9.92 9.33 -9.89
N SER A 170 -10.66 10.43 -9.81
CA SER A 170 -12.00 10.43 -9.21
C SER A 170 -12.99 11.29 -9.98
N GLY A 171 -14.09 10.68 -10.41
CA GLY A 171 -15.20 11.34 -11.08
C GLY A 171 -16.52 11.20 -10.32
N LEU A 172 -17.53 11.96 -10.76
CA LEU A 172 -18.88 11.91 -10.19
C LEU A 172 -19.71 10.81 -10.86
N GLY A 173 -20.53 10.13 -10.06
CA GLY A 173 -21.40 9.05 -10.51
C GLY A 173 -20.67 7.70 -10.62
N LEU A 174 -21.06 6.92 -11.63
CA LEU A 174 -20.65 5.53 -11.83
C LEU A 174 -19.22 5.38 -12.33
N GLY A 175 -18.53 4.34 -11.86
CA GLY A 175 -17.13 4.05 -12.18
C GLY A 175 -16.87 3.85 -13.66
N GLU A 176 -17.85 3.34 -14.40
CA GLU A 176 -17.79 3.19 -15.86
C GLU A 176 -17.50 4.51 -16.58
N GLY A 177 -18.01 5.63 -16.06
CA GLY A 177 -17.72 6.96 -16.61
C GLY A 177 -16.24 7.31 -16.53
N VAL A 178 -15.59 6.95 -15.42
CA VAL A 178 -14.16 7.20 -15.17
C VAL A 178 -13.30 6.23 -15.98
N VAL A 179 -13.58 4.91 -15.87
CA VAL A 179 -12.81 3.86 -16.53
C VAL A 179 -12.82 3.99 -18.05
N SER A 180 -13.95 4.41 -18.63
CA SER A 180 -14.09 4.62 -20.07
C SER A 180 -13.72 6.04 -20.53
N GLY A 181 -13.27 6.92 -19.64
CA GLY A 181 -12.88 8.30 -19.95
C GLY A 181 -14.03 9.17 -20.50
N LEU A 182 -15.27 8.86 -20.11
CA LEU A 182 -16.48 9.54 -20.59
C LEU A 182 -16.83 10.81 -19.80
N VAL A 183 -16.33 10.93 -18.57
CA VAL A 183 -16.58 12.06 -17.67
C VAL A 183 -15.26 12.70 -17.24
N ASP A 184 -15.31 13.97 -16.86
CA ASP A 184 -14.14 14.66 -16.29
C ASP A 184 -13.81 14.13 -14.89
N VAL A 185 -12.52 14.08 -14.57
CA VAL A 185 -12.01 13.49 -13.33
C VAL A 185 -10.99 14.39 -12.65
N ASP A 186 -11.02 14.36 -11.32
CA ASP A 186 -9.96 14.92 -10.48
C ASP A 186 -8.81 13.93 -10.39
N ARG A 187 -7.58 14.45 -10.33
CA ARG A 187 -6.36 13.66 -10.22
C ARG A 187 -5.59 14.06 -8.98
N PHE A 188 -5.20 13.08 -8.18
CA PHE A 188 -4.41 13.28 -6.98
C PHE A 188 -3.15 12.43 -7.03
N TYR A 189 -2.01 13.05 -6.72
CA TYR A 189 -0.73 12.39 -6.53
C TYR A 189 -0.33 12.55 -5.08
N ILE A 190 -0.36 11.44 -4.36
CA ILE A 190 -0.18 11.41 -2.91
C ILE A 190 1.00 10.51 -2.61
N ASP A 191 1.91 10.96 -1.76
CA ASP A 191 2.99 10.10 -1.30
C ASP A 191 2.46 8.98 -0.38
N ARG A 192 3.36 8.08 0.03
CA ARG A 192 2.99 6.92 0.88
C ARG A 192 2.77 7.30 2.34
N PHE A 193 2.99 8.56 2.69
CA PHE A 193 2.85 9.14 4.02
C PHE A 193 1.62 10.08 4.12
N GLY A 194 0.85 10.19 3.04
CA GLY A 194 -0.39 10.98 2.96
C GLY A 194 -0.17 12.46 2.62
N GLU A 195 1.02 12.87 2.19
CA GLU A 195 1.24 14.21 1.67
C GLU A 195 0.81 14.31 0.20
N ARG A 196 -0.02 15.32 -0.10
CA ARG A 196 -0.46 15.61 -1.46
C ARG A 196 0.62 16.38 -2.19
N ILE A 197 1.28 15.72 -3.15
CA ILE A 197 2.38 16.29 -3.94
C ILE A 197 1.83 17.13 -5.09
N LYS A 198 0.72 16.68 -5.70
CA LYS A 198 0.05 17.37 -6.81
C LYS A 198 -1.44 17.04 -6.81
N GLU A 199 -2.24 18.02 -7.19
CA GLU A 199 -3.65 17.83 -7.54
C GLU A 199 -3.98 18.56 -8.83
N ASP A 200 -4.91 17.99 -9.58
CA ASP A 200 -5.55 18.60 -10.75
C ASP A 200 -7.05 18.39 -10.60
N ILE A 201 -7.77 19.48 -10.31
CA ILE A 201 -9.21 19.44 -10.05
C ILE A 201 -9.93 19.91 -11.32
N ALA A 202 -10.67 19.00 -11.95
CA ALA A 202 -11.37 19.26 -13.19
C ALA A 202 -12.67 20.05 -12.97
N GLU A 203 -13.06 20.85 -13.96
CA GLU A 203 -14.40 21.44 -14.03
C GLU A 203 -15.38 20.38 -14.56
N LYS A 204 -16.00 19.63 -13.65
CA LYS A 204 -16.84 18.48 -14.00
C LYS A 204 -18.18 18.93 -14.56
N THR A 205 -18.44 18.67 -15.84
CA THR A 205 -19.68 19.12 -16.52
C THR A 205 -20.81 18.11 -16.47
N ASP A 206 -20.51 16.85 -16.18
CA ASP A 206 -21.47 15.77 -16.21
C ASP A 206 -21.07 14.61 -15.31
N LYS A 207 -21.98 13.63 -15.20
CA LYS A 207 -21.77 12.35 -14.55
C LYS A 207 -22.46 11.24 -15.31
N LEU A 208 -21.97 10.02 -15.14
CA LEU A 208 -22.67 8.82 -15.58
C LEU A 208 -23.52 8.28 -14.44
N THR A 209 -24.81 8.03 -14.67
CA THR A 209 -25.72 7.48 -13.65
C THR A 209 -26.79 6.60 -14.30
N TYR A 210 -27.45 5.78 -13.50
CA TYR A 210 -28.57 4.98 -13.98
C TYR A 210 -29.87 5.74 -13.82
N VAL A 211 -30.65 5.81 -14.90
CA VAL A 211 -31.91 6.52 -14.96
C VAL A 211 -33.05 5.51 -15.00
N GLU A 212 -33.82 5.44 -13.92
CA GLU A 212 -34.89 4.44 -13.76
C GLU A 212 -36.02 4.62 -14.78
N SER A 213 -36.31 5.85 -15.20
CA SER A 213 -37.36 6.14 -16.21
C SER A 213 -37.02 5.60 -17.60
N THR A 214 -35.74 5.50 -17.95
CA THR A 214 -35.28 4.98 -19.25
C THR A 214 -34.68 3.59 -19.15
N ASN A 215 -34.49 3.08 -17.92
CA ASN A 215 -33.86 1.80 -17.60
C ASN A 215 -32.46 1.68 -18.23
N LYS A 216 -31.69 2.77 -18.26
CA LYS A 216 -30.38 2.86 -18.91
C LYS A 216 -29.38 3.65 -18.07
N VAL A 217 -28.09 3.35 -18.30
CA VAL A 217 -26.99 4.18 -17.85
C VAL A 217 -26.84 5.35 -18.84
N GLU A 218 -26.92 6.57 -18.33
CA GLU A 218 -26.94 7.79 -19.12
C GLU A 218 -25.96 8.83 -18.57
N ARG A 219 -25.43 9.64 -19.48
CA ARG A 219 -24.61 10.80 -19.15
C ARG A 219 -25.52 11.98 -18.88
N ILE A 220 -25.50 12.47 -17.65
CA ILE A 220 -26.32 13.60 -17.20
C ILE A 220 -25.42 14.82 -17.06
N VAL A 221 -25.71 15.85 -17.87
CA VAL A 221 -25.02 17.14 -17.85
C VAL A 221 -25.58 17.98 -16.71
N PHE A 222 -24.70 18.60 -15.92
CA PHE A 222 -25.09 19.50 -14.84
C PHE A 222 -25.53 20.86 -15.39
N GLU A 223 -26.42 21.54 -14.66
CA GLU A 223 -26.84 22.91 -15.02
C GLU A 223 -25.67 23.90 -14.99
N ALA A 224 -24.69 23.67 -14.13
CA ALA A 224 -23.44 24.41 -14.06
C ALA A 224 -22.26 23.46 -13.74
N PRO A 225 -21.05 23.72 -14.28
CA PRO A 225 -19.87 22.90 -13.98
C PRO A 225 -19.54 22.89 -12.48
N ILE A 226 -19.20 21.72 -11.95
CA ILE A 226 -18.80 21.54 -10.56
C ILE A 226 -17.27 21.64 -10.49
N LYS A 227 -16.78 22.69 -9.83
CA LYS A 227 -15.34 22.96 -9.66
C LYS A 227 -14.76 22.45 -8.34
N ALA A 228 -15.62 22.00 -7.43
CA ALA A 228 -15.18 21.41 -6.17
C ALA A 228 -14.54 20.03 -6.41
N PRO A 229 -13.57 19.61 -5.58
CA PRO A 229 -13.07 18.23 -5.59
C PRO A 229 -14.19 17.22 -5.37
N SER A 230 -14.14 16.11 -6.10
CA SER A 230 -15.06 14.97 -5.95
C SER A 230 -14.84 14.21 -4.64
N LEU A 231 -13.62 14.27 -4.09
CA LEU A 231 -13.27 13.67 -2.80
C LEU A 231 -12.91 14.75 -1.78
N ASP A 232 -13.41 14.58 -0.55
CA ASP A 232 -12.95 15.32 0.61
C ASP A 232 -11.72 14.64 1.26
N GLU A 233 -11.06 15.33 2.20
CA GLU A 233 -9.85 14.84 2.85
C GLU A 233 -10.05 13.49 3.56
N LYS A 234 -11.21 13.27 4.19
CA LYS A 234 -11.48 12.04 4.94
C LYS A 234 -11.62 10.85 3.99
N LYS A 235 -12.31 11.05 2.86
CA LYS A 235 -12.44 10.04 1.81
C LYS A 235 -11.08 9.71 1.19
N ILE A 236 -10.23 10.71 0.98
CA ILE A 236 -8.85 10.52 0.49
C ILE A 236 -8.03 9.70 1.49
N GLU A 237 -8.04 10.06 2.78
CA GLU A 237 -7.31 9.33 3.82
C GLU A 237 -7.77 7.88 3.94
N GLU A 238 -9.08 7.63 3.92
CA GLU A 238 -9.65 6.28 3.95
C GLU A 238 -9.21 5.46 2.73
N LEU A 239 -9.37 6.02 1.53
CA LEU A 239 -9.00 5.38 0.27
C LEU A 239 -7.50 5.08 0.22
N LEU A 240 -6.65 6.03 0.59
CA LEU A 240 -5.20 5.86 0.67
C LEU A 240 -4.82 4.70 1.60
N SER A 241 -5.43 4.63 2.78
CA SER A 241 -5.20 3.54 3.72
C SER A 241 -5.57 2.17 3.13
N LYS A 242 -6.66 2.09 2.35
CA LYS A 242 -7.06 0.85 1.67
C LYS A 242 -6.12 0.48 0.53
N ILE A 243 -5.73 1.44 -0.32
CA ILE A 243 -4.79 1.21 -1.44
C ILE A 243 -3.48 0.59 -0.94
N LEU A 244 -2.89 1.18 0.11
CA LEU A 244 -1.64 0.69 0.70
C LEU A 244 -1.78 -0.74 1.25
N LYS A 245 -2.88 -1.03 1.95
CA LYS A 245 -3.16 -2.37 2.49
C LYS A 245 -3.45 -3.40 1.40
N ILE A 246 -4.10 -2.99 0.31
CA ILE A 246 -4.35 -3.86 -0.85
C ILE A 246 -3.01 -4.23 -1.49
N GLU A 247 -2.16 -3.25 -1.78
CA GLU A 247 -0.83 -3.51 -2.36
C GLU A 247 0.02 -4.43 -1.47
N GLU A 248 0.02 -4.20 -0.14
CA GLU A 248 0.70 -5.06 0.83
C GLU A 248 0.13 -6.50 0.82
N ASN A 249 -1.20 -6.64 0.82
CA ASN A 249 -1.87 -7.93 0.78
C ASN A 249 -1.57 -8.71 -0.50
N TYR A 250 -1.54 -8.03 -1.65
CA TYR A 250 -1.31 -8.62 -2.96
C TYR A 250 0.17 -8.91 -3.23
N GLY A 251 1.07 -8.09 -2.68
CA GLY A 251 2.52 -8.21 -2.84
C GLY A 251 3.04 -7.62 -4.16
N PHE A 252 2.21 -6.88 -4.89
CA PHE A 252 2.58 -6.25 -6.16
C PHE A 252 1.80 -4.94 -6.38
N PRO A 253 2.29 -4.03 -7.25
CA PRO A 253 1.57 -2.80 -7.62
C PRO A 253 0.18 -3.08 -8.19
N CYS A 254 -0.82 -2.38 -7.68
CA CYS A 254 -2.23 -2.63 -7.96
C CYS A 254 -2.89 -1.45 -8.70
N ASP A 255 -3.68 -1.79 -9.70
CA ASP A 255 -4.74 -0.97 -10.31
C ASP A 255 -6.07 -1.36 -9.62
N ILE A 256 -6.75 -0.38 -9.04
CA ILE A 256 -7.86 -0.56 -8.10
C ILE A 256 -9.05 0.26 -8.57
N GLU A 257 -10.16 -0.39 -8.90
CA GLU A 257 -11.45 0.27 -9.12
C GLU A 257 -12.19 0.38 -7.78
N TRP A 258 -12.74 1.56 -7.49
CA TRP A 258 -13.39 1.84 -6.22
C TRP A 258 -14.58 2.79 -6.39
N CYS A 259 -15.48 2.82 -5.40
CA CYS A 259 -16.53 3.82 -5.33
C CYS A 259 -16.98 4.14 -3.90
N PHE A 260 -17.62 5.30 -3.73
CA PHE A 260 -18.32 5.69 -2.52
C PHE A 260 -19.84 5.68 -2.74
N VAL A 261 -20.53 5.00 -1.84
CA VAL A 261 -21.99 5.08 -1.66
C VAL A 261 -22.24 5.86 -0.37
N GLY A 262 -22.58 7.14 -0.50
CA GLY A 262 -22.52 8.07 0.63
C GLY A 262 -21.09 8.19 1.16
N GLU A 263 -20.88 7.84 2.43
CA GLU A 263 -19.55 7.86 3.07
C GLU A 263 -18.86 6.48 3.06
N GLN A 264 -19.53 5.43 2.56
CA GLN A 264 -18.98 4.09 2.60
C GLN A 264 -18.14 3.80 1.34
N LEU A 265 -16.86 3.52 1.54
CA LEU A 265 -15.96 3.04 0.48
C LEU A 265 -16.23 1.56 0.15
N TYR A 266 -16.22 1.26 -1.15
CA TYR A 266 -16.22 -0.09 -1.70
C TYR A 266 -15.10 -0.27 -2.74
N ILE A 267 -14.47 -1.44 -2.72
CA ILE A 267 -13.50 -1.88 -3.73
C ILE A 267 -14.23 -2.77 -4.73
N LEU A 268 -14.18 -2.39 -6.00
CA LEU A 268 -14.91 -3.04 -7.08
C LEU A 268 -14.06 -4.05 -7.83
N GLN A 269 -12.78 -3.76 -8.00
CA GLN A 269 -11.82 -4.64 -8.68
C GLN A 269 -10.39 -4.30 -8.27
N VAL A 270 -9.51 -5.31 -8.26
CA VAL A 270 -8.06 -5.14 -8.13
C VAL A 270 -7.35 -5.97 -9.19
N ARG A 271 -6.39 -5.36 -9.89
CA ARG A 271 -5.53 -5.99 -10.90
C ARG A 271 -4.07 -5.64 -10.67
N PRO A 272 -3.11 -6.49 -11.09
CA PRO A 272 -1.71 -6.10 -11.16
C PRO A 272 -1.50 -5.00 -12.21
N ILE A 273 -0.67 -4.01 -11.92
CA ILE A 273 -0.18 -3.10 -12.96
C ILE A 273 0.88 -3.86 -13.78
N THR A 274 0.70 -3.90 -15.10
CA THR A 274 1.57 -4.68 -16.02
C THR A 274 2.89 -3.98 -16.33
N GLN A 275 2.97 -2.66 -16.15
CA GLN A 275 4.21 -1.91 -16.24
C GLN A 275 5.20 -2.40 -15.18
N LYS A 276 6.45 -2.64 -15.60
CA LYS A 276 7.53 -2.95 -14.66
C LYS A 276 7.90 -1.70 -13.86
N PHE A 277 7.72 -1.77 -12.54
CA PHE A 277 8.23 -0.76 -11.63
C PHE A 277 9.50 -1.23 -10.96
N ASN A 278 10.42 -0.29 -10.75
CA ASN A 278 11.53 -0.51 -9.80
C ASN A 278 10.97 -0.65 -8.39
N ASN A 279 11.73 -1.30 -7.51
CA ASN A 279 11.43 -1.30 -6.09
C ASN A 279 11.42 0.14 -5.56
N ILE A 280 10.50 0.43 -4.64
CA ILE A 280 10.53 1.71 -3.94
C ILE A 280 11.74 1.73 -3.01
N GLU A 281 12.54 2.77 -3.16
CA GLU A 281 13.61 3.11 -2.23
C GLU A 281 13.25 4.40 -1.53
N LEU A 282 13.22 4.37 -0.20
CA LEU A 282 12.87 5.53 0.61
C LEU A 282 14.13 6.19 1.17
N TYR A 283 14.20 7.51 0.97
CA TYR A 283 15.35 8.33 1.29
C TYR A 283 14.96 9.49 2.20
N ILE A 284 15.87 9.90 3.08
CA ILE A 284 15.73 11.10 3.89
C ILE A 284 17.07 11.84 3.96
N ASP A 285 17.06 13.16 3.90
CA ASP A 285 18.26 14.00 3.92
C ASP A 285 18.56 14.62 5.29
N THR A 286 17.69 14.42 6.29
CA THR A 286 17.79 15.03 7.61
C THR A 286 19.16 14.79 8.25
N ASN A 287 19.78 15.86 8.76
CA ASN A 287 21.17 15.94 9.27
C ASN A 287 22.28 15.78 8.20
N LEU A 288 22.07 14.99 7.14
CA LEU A 288 23.08 14.89 6.07
C LEU A 288 23.17 16.17 5.27
N SER A 289 22.04 16.83 5.00
CA SER A 289 22.01 18.12 4.32
C SER A 289 22.69 19.24 5.12
N GLU A 290 22.73 19.14 6.45
CA GLU A 290 23.51 20.06 7.29
C GLU A 290 25.02 19.79 7.21
N SER A 291 25.41 18.51 7.15
CA SER A 291 26.81 18.08 7.09
C SER A 291 27.43 18.26 5.70
N TYR A 292 26.61 18.09 4.67
CA TYR A 292 26.98 18.16 3.25
C TYR A 292 25.98 19.07 2.51
N PRO A 293 26.01 20.39 2.77
CA PRO A 293 25.06 21.32 2.18
C PRO A 293 25.32 21.53 0.69
N GLY A 294 24.26 21.78 -0.07
CA GLY A 294 24.32 22.10 -1.49
C GLY A 294 24.66 20.88 -2.36
N HIS A 295 25.28 21.14 -3.52
CA HIS A 295 25.66 20.09 -4.46
C HIS A 295 26.97 19.41 -4.07
N THR A 296 26.92 18.10 -3.85
CA THR A 296 28.08 17.23 -3.65
C THR A 296 28.50 16.55 -4.96
N THR A 297 29.70 15.99 -5.00
CA THR A 297 30.17 15.19 -6.14
C THR A 297 29.93 13.69 -5.89
N PRO A 298 29.80 12.87 -6.94
CA PRO A 298 29.71 11.41 -6.79
C PRO A 298 30.85 10.81 -5.94
N ILE A 299 32.09 11.29 -6.14
CA ILE A 299 33.27 10.82 -5.37
C ILE A 299 33.12 11.15 -3.88
N THR A 300 32.60 12.34 -3.56
CA THR A 300 32.28 12.69 -2.17
C THR A 300 31.24 11.72 -1.61
N GLY A 301 30.20 11.40 -2.37
CA GLY A 301 29.17 10.45 -1.97
C GLY A 301 29.72 9.05 -1.67
N ASP A 302 30.54 8.51 -2.58
CA ASP A 302 31.19 7.21 -2.40
C ASP A 302 32.09 7.19 -1.15
N TYR A 303 32.87 8.25 -0.94
CA TYR A 303 33.71 8.38 0.24
C TYR A 303 32.90 8.43 1.54
N VAL A 304 31.82 9.22 1.57
CA VAL A 304 30.95 9.34 2.75
C VAL A 304 30.34 7.99 3.08
N ASN A 305 29.79 7.30 2.08
CA ASN A 305 29.22 5.97 2.28
C ASN A 305 30.26 4.96 2.80
N LEU A 306 31.46 4.94 2.23
CA LEU A 306 32.55 4.11 2.71
C LEU A 306 32.96 4.43 4.16
N ALA A 307 33.08 5.71 4.50
CA ALA A 307 33.44 6.15 5.86
C ALA A 307 32.38 5.74 6.87
N TYR A 308 31.10 5.97 6.56
CA TYR A 308 29.97 5.58 7.41
C TYR A 308 29.89 4.06 7.59
N ALA A 309 30.01 3.30 6.49
CA ALA A 309 30.02 1.84 6.54
C ALA A 309 31.16 1.32 7.44
N LYS A 310 32.37 1.87 7.28
CA LYS A 310 33.55 1.49 8.06
C LYS A 310 33.37 1.78 9.55
N VAL A 311 32.94 2.99 9.92
CA VAL A 311 32.72 3.37 11.33
C VAL A 311 31.73 2.43 12.01
N HIS A 312 30.61 2.11 11.34
CA HIS A 312 29.59 1.22 11.92
C HIS A 312 30.06 -0.24 11.96
N TYR A 313 30.86 -0.69 10.99
CA TYR A 313 31.46 -2.02 11.02
C TYR A 313 32.47 -2.16 12.18
N GLU A 314 33.30 -1.15 12.40
CA GLU A 314 34.24 -1.10 13.55
C GLU A 314 33.50 -1.00 14.89
N LEU A 315 32.37 -0.27 14.95
CA LEU A 315 31.51 -0.26 16.13
C LEU A 315 30.94 -1.65 16.42
N ALA A 316 30.52 -2.41 15.40
CA ALA A 316 30.07 -3.78 15.57
C ALA A 316 31.17 -4.69 16.15
N ASP A 317 32.43 -4.47 15.76
CA ASP A 317 33.60 -5.11 16.37
C ASP A 317 33.76 -4.74 17.84
N TYR A 318 33.57 -3.46 18.19
CA TYR A 318 33.69 -2.99 19.56
C TYR A 318 32.57 -3.50 20.49
N ILE A 319 31.36 -3.65 19.94
CA ILE A 319 30.23 -4.33 20.61
C ILE A 319 30.57 -5.79 20.88
N GLY A 320 31.34 -6.43 19.99
CA GLY A 320 31.73 -7.84 20.08
C GLY A 320 30.87 -8.76 19.23
N PHE A 321 30.22 -8.25 18.19
CA PHE A 321 29.48 -9.07 17.23
C PHE A 321 30.41 -10.01 16.46
N ASP A 322 29.95 -11.23 16.22
CA ASP A 322 30.72 -12.21 15.45
C ASP A 322 30.72 -11.87 13.95
N LYS A 323 31.61 -12.54 13.21
CA LYS A 323 31.75 -12.33 11.77
C LYS A 323 30.45 -12.55 11.01
N ARG A 324 29.64 -13.55 11.39
CA ARG A 324 28.37 -13.86 10.72
C ARG A 324 27.39 -12.69 10.85
N LYS A 325 27.23 -12.14 12.05
CA LYS A 325 26.37 -10.97 12.28
C LYS A 325 26.87 -9.75 11.52
N LYS A 326 28.17 -9.45 11.56
CA LYS A 326 28.75 -8.33 10.82
C LYS A 326 28.58 -8.47 9.31
N ASP A 327 28.80 -9.66 8.77
CA ASP A 327 28.63 -9.95 7.34
C ASP A 327 27.16 -9.79 6.93
N SER A 328 26.21 -10.10 7.81
CA SER A 328 24.78 -9.85 7.56
C SER A 328 24.40 -8.36 7.52
N LEU A 329 25.20 -7.48 8.14
CA LEU A 329 24.96 -6.03 8.16
C LEU A 329 25.60 -5.30 6.98
N LEU A 330 26.68 -5.86 6.39
CA LEU A 330 27.43 -5.24 5.29
C LEU A 330 26.55 -4.71 4.14
N PRO A 331 25.53 -5.43 3.63
CA PRO A 331 24.69 -4.92 2.55
C PRO A 331 23.99 -3.60 2.90
N TYR A 332 23.57 -3.44 4.15
CA TYR A 332 22.90 -2.24 4.65
C TYR A 332 23.90 -1.15 5.00
N LEU A 333 25.04 -1.51 5.60
CA LEU A 333 26.11 -0.55 5.90
C LEU A 333 26.64 0.12 4.62
N ASN A 334 26.86 -0.66 3.58
CA ASN A 334 27.38 -0.20 2.28
C ASN A 334 26.35 0.58 1.44
N THR A 335 25.12 0.72 1.91
CA THR A 335 24.05 1.48 1.23
C THR A 335 23.36 2.43 2.20
N MET A 336 23.98 2.70 3.35
CA MET A 336 23.35 3.48 4.41
C MET A 336 23.19 4.94 4.00
N THR A 337 24.16 5.49 3.27
CA THR A 337 24.07 6.81 2.65
C THR A 337 24.24 6.70 1.15
N ASN A 338 23.38 7.37 0.39
CA ASN A 338 23.40 7.36 -1.06
C ASN A 338 23.52 8.78 -1.61
N TYR A 339 24.22 8.88 -2.74
CA TYR A 339 24.27 10.08 -3.56
C TYR A 339 23.15 10.03 -4.61
N ILE A 340 22.29 11.04 -4.65
CA ILE A 340 21.20 11.16 -5.62
C ILE A 340 21.16 12.60 -6.12
N HIS A 341 21.38 12.79 -7.42
CA HIS A 341 21.27 14.07 -8.13
C HIS A 341 21.99 15.25 -7.45
N GLY A 342 23.19 15.03 -6.92
CA GLY A 342 23.98 16.08 -6.30
C GLY A 342 23.73 16.25 -4.80
N HIS A 343 22.90 15.42 -4.19
CA HIS A 343 22.59 15.50 -2.76
C HIS A 343 22.80 14.15 -2.09
N MET A 344 23.01 14.20 -0.78
CA MET A 344 23.24 13.01 0.02
C MET A 344 22.00 12.68 0.85
N TYR A 345 21.66 11.40 0.88
CA TYR A 345 20.49 10.89 1.60
C TYR A 345 20.86 9.66 2.42
N TYR A 346 20.18 9.45 3.53
CA TYR A 346 20.09 8.15 4.17
C TYR A 346 19.08 7.27 3.43
N ARG A 347 19.44 6.03 3.15
CA ARG A 347 18.48 5.00 2.74
C ARG A 347 17.78 4.46 3.98
N LEU A 348 16.47 4.69 4.08
CA LEU A 348 15.69 4.30 5.26
C LEU A 348 15.74 2.79 5.52
N GLU A 349 15.61 1.98 4.46
CA GLU A 349 15.70 0.51 4.57
C GLU A 349 17.00 0.08 5.25
N SER A 350 18.13 0.62 4.82
CA SER A 350 19.44 0.29 5.40
C SER A 350 19.51 0.68 6.87
N TYR A 351 19.07 1.89 7.19
CA TYR A 351 19.07 2.39 8.56
C TYR A 351 18.18 1.55 9.50
N TYR A 352 16.99 1.12 9.03
CA TYR A 352 16.04 0.36 9.83
C TYR A 352 16.57 -1.03 10.09
N ASN A 353 17.10 -1.69 9.06
CA ASN A 353 17.69 -3.02 9.17
C ASN A 353 18.90 -3.01 10.12
N ILE A 354 19.73 -1.96 10.10
CA ILE A 354 20.83 -1.80 11.06
C ILE A 354 20.27 -1.67 12.49
N LEU A 355 19.33 -0.75 12.74
CA LEU A 355 18.79 -0.52 14.08
C LEU A 355 18.03 -1.73 14.64
N LEU A 356 17.21 -2.38 13.82
CA LEU A 356 16.42 -3.55 14.21
C LEU A 356 17.28 -4.77 14.51
N SER A 357 18.49 -4.84 13.94
CA SER A 357 19.43 -5.94 14.18
C SER A 357 20.10 -5.91 15.56
N ILE A 358 19.99 -4.79 16.29
CA ILE A 358 20.64 -4.53 17.59
C ILE A 358 19.59 -4.58 18.72
N PRO A 359 19.93 -5.09 19.92
CA PRO A 359 19.03 -5.08 21.06
C PRO A 359 18.40 -3.70 21.35
N GLY A 360 17.07 -3.66 21.51
CA GLY A 360 16.30 -2.42 21.66
C GLY A 360 15.88 -1.74 20.34
N GLY A 361 16.08 -2.41 19.20
CA GLY A 361 15.87 -1.87 17.85
C GLY A 361 14.57 -1.12 17.59
N GLU A 362 13.40 -1.67 17.97
CA GLU A 362 12.12 -0.96 17.79
C GLU A 362 12.06 0.37 18.56
N GLN A 363 12.57 0.39 19.79
CA GLN A 363 12.61 1.60 20.61
C GLN A 363 13.60 2.61 20.03
N ASN A 364 14.75 2.15 19.55
CA ASN A 364 15.75 2.97 18.88
C ASN A 364 15.16 3.60 17.61
N LEU A 365 14.44 2.81 16.82
CA LEU A 365 13.77 3.28 15.61
C LEU A 365 12.72 4.36 15.91
N LYS A 366 11.90 4.16 16.95
CA LYS A 366 10.93 5.18 17.41
C LYS A 366 11.62 6.47 17.86
N ASN A 367 12.73 6.35 18.58
CA ASN A 367 13.51 7.50 19.03
C ASN A 367 14.16 8.24 17.85
N TRP A 368 14.66 7.51 16.86
CA TRP A 368 15.25 8.07 15.66
C TRP A 368 14.22 8.84 14.81
N HIS A 369 13.02 8.27 14.60
CA HIS A 369 11.92 9.00 13.94
C HIS A 369 11.57 10.31 14.66
N ARG A 370 11.56 10.29 16.00
CA ARG A 370 11.32 11.50 16.79
C ARG A 370 12.42 12.55 16.58
N MET A 371 13.66 12.13 16.38
CA MET A 371 14.79 13.02 16.12
C MET A 371 14.69 13.66 14.74
N ILE A 372 14.38 12.89 13.69
CA ILE A 372 14.34 13.40 12.31
C ILE A 372 12.99 14.06 11.92
N GLY A 373 12.00 14.04 12.82
CA GLY A 373 10.68 14.63 12.55
C GLY A 373 9.80 13.85 11.56
N GLY A 374 10.15 12.59 11.25
CA GLY A 374 9.42 11.78 10.28
C GLY A 374 8.09 11.22 10.81
N LYS A 375 7.05 11.21 9.98
CA LYS A 375 5.80 10.48 10.26
C LYS A 375 6.09 8.98 10.31
N THR A 376 5.67 8.31 11.39
CA THR A 376 5.87 6.86 11.55
C THR A 376 4.87 6.10 10.69
N ASN A 377 5.28 5.68 9.48
CA ASN A 377 4.58 4.63 8.74
C ASN A 377 5.58 3.51 8.39
N SER A 378 5.86 2.64 9.35
CA SER A 378 6.89 1.61 9.23
C SER A 378 6.53 0.47 8.28
N SER A 379 5.25 0.28 7.92
CA SER A 379 4.82 -0.80 7.02
C SER A 379 5.33 -0.63 5.59
N ALA A 380 5.69 0.59 5.17
CA ALA A 380 6.24 0.84 3.84
C ALA A 380 7.73 0.47 3.71
N ILE A 381 8.44 0.24 4.82
CA ILE A 381 9.90 0.01 4.82
C ILE A 381 10.18 -1.46 5.06
N LYS A 382 10.84 -2.09 4.09
CA LYS A 382 11.17 -3.51 4.13
C LYS A 382 12.23 -3.79 5.20
N THR A 383 11.94 -4.73 6.10
CA THR A 383 12.89 -5.19 7.12
C THR A 383 13.19 -6.67 6.90
N THR A 384 14.43 -6.98 6.56
CA THR A 384 14.91 -8.31 6.14
C THR A 384 15.97 -8.89 7.06
N VAL A 385 16.44 -8.13 8.05
CA VAL A 385 17.40 -8.63 9.05
C VAL A 385 16.69 -9.32 10.21
N ASP A 386 17.25 -10.45 10.64
CA ASP A 386 16.79 -11.16 11.82
C ASP A 386 16.91 -10.30 13.08
N ALA A 387 15.86 -10.33 13.90
CA ALA A 387 15.87 -9.71 15.21
C ALA A 387 17.03 -10.27 16.07
N PRO A 388 17.61 -9.46 16.99
CA PRO A 388 18.72 -9.88 17.83
C PRO A 388 18.34 -11.07 18.71
N ASP A 389 19.14 -12.12 18.64
CA ASP A 389 18.94 -13.32 19.47
C ASP A 389 19.46 -13.11 20.91
N VAL A 390 19.34 -14.14 21.75
CA VAL A 390 19.79 -14.08 23.16
C VAL A 390 21.31 -13.84 23.25
N LYS A 391 22.09 -14.36 22.30
CA LYS A 391 23.55 -14.18 22.27
C LYS A 391 23.89 -12.72 21.95
N ASP A 392 23.24 -12.14 20.95
CA ASP A 392 23.38 -10.72 20.58
C ASP A 392 23.05 -9.81 21.77
N GLN A 393 21.99 -10.12 22.51
CA GLN A 393 21.61 -9.38 23.72
C GLN A 393 22.68 -9.44 24.81
N ILE A 394 23.21 -10.64 25.11
CA ILE A 394 24.27 -10.80 26.13
C ILE A 394 25.53 -10.01 25.74
N ILE A 395 25.93 -10.09 24.47
CA ILE A 395 27.10 -9.36 23.94
C ILE A 395 26.89 -7.85 24.10
N PHE A 396 25.75 -7.34 23.65
CA PHE A 396 25.42 -5.92 23.71
C PHE A 396 25.37 -5.38 25.15
N TYR A 397 24.71 -6.08 26.07
CA TYR A 397 24.65 -5.62 27.47
C TYR A 397 25.99 -5.73 28.20
N LYS A 398 26.84 -6.71 27.87
CA LYS A 398 28.24 -6.76 28.34
C LYS A 398 29.04 -5.55 27.85
N PHE A 399 28.85 -5.19 26.58
CA PHE A 399 29.44 -4.00 25.99
C PHE A 399 28.98 -2.72 26.71
N LEU A 400 27.68 -2.53 26.92
CA LEU A 400 27.15 -1.39 27.69
C LEU A 400 27.72 -1.34 29.10
N PHE A 401 27.78 -2.48 29.80
CA PHE A 401 28.37 -2.56 31.13
C PHE A 401 29.84 -2.13 31.12
N LYS A 402 30.62 -2.55 30.11
CA LYS A 402 32.02 -2.15 29.94
C LYS A 402 32.16 -0.64 29.70
N ILE A 403 31.29 -0.04 28.88
CA ILE A 403 31.27 1.42 28.67
C ILE A 403 30.97 2.14 29.98
N VAL A 404 29.90 1.75 30.68
CA VAL A 404 29.46 2.41 31.92
C VAL A 404 30.54 2.32 33.01
N THR A 405 31.22 1.18 33.12
CA THR A 405 32.30 0.98 34.08
C THR A 405 33.57 1.74 33.70
N LYS A 406 33.95 1.75 32.42
CA LYS A 406 35.14 2.47 31.93
C LYS A 406 34.98 3.99 32.02
N HIS A 407 33.79 4.50 31.74
CA HIS A 407 33.46 5.94 31.75
C HIS A 407 32.68 6.35 33.01
N HIS A 408 32.89 5.63 34.12
CA HIS A 408 32.13 5.81 35.36
C HIS A 408 32.18 7.23 35.93
N SER A 409 33.25 8.00 35.70
CA SER A 409 33.36 9.42 36.07
C SER A 409 32.35 10.31 35.33
N ILE A 410 32.10 10.03 34.05
CA ILE A 410 31.12 10.75 33.22
C ILE A 410 29.71 10.41 33.69
N PHE A 411 29.42 9.13 33.91
CA PHE A 411 28.12 8.71 34.45
C PHE A 411 27.86 9.25 35.86
N LYS A 412 28.90 9.34 36.71
CA LYS A 412 28.82 10.03 38.00
C LYS A 412 28.52 11.52 37.84
N SER A 413 29.17 12.20 36.90
CA SER A 413 28.91 13.62 36.59
C SER A 413 27.47 13.83 36.10
N PHE A 414 26.99 12.97 35.21
CA PHE A 414 25.63 12.98 34.71
C PHE A 414 24.60 12.76 35.82
N LEU A 415 24.80 11.73 36.66
CA LEU A 415 23.95 11.46 37.82
C LEU A 415 23.98 12.61 38.84
N SER A 416 25.14 13.23 39.05
CA SER A 416 25.30 14.41 39.89
C SER A 416 24.50 15.61 39.33
N ASN A 417 24.63 15.88 38.03
CA ASN A 417 23.89 16.95 37.35
C ASN A 417 22.38 16.70 37.35
N ALA A 418 21.94 15.45 37.16
CA ALA A 418 20.53 15.07 37.24
C ALA A 418 19.98 15.27 38.66
N ARG A 419 20.74 14.87 39.70
CA ARG A 419 20.38 15.12 41.10
C ARG A 419 20.29 16.61 41.41
N LYS A 420 21.28 17.39 40.98
CA LYS A 420 21.30 18.85 41.17
C LYS A 420 20.10 19.53 40.52
N LYS A 421 19.77 19.20 39.27
CA LYS A 421 18.57 19.72 38.58
C LYS A 421 17.27 19.32 39.28
N LYS A 422 17.20 18.08 39.79
CA LYS A 422 16.07 17.61 40.59
C LYS A 422 15.92 18.45 41.87
N ASP A 423 17.02 18.69 42.59
CA ASP A 423 17.01 19.48 43.82
C ASP A 423 16.65 20.95 43.54
N GLU A 424 17.17 21.54 42.46
CA GLU A 424 16.79 22.89 41.99
C GLU A 424 15.30 22.98 41.64
N LEU A 425 14.71 21.95 41.03
CA LEU A 425 13.27 21.89 40.77
C LEU A 425 12.47 21.87 42.07
N TYR A 426 12.83 21.02 43.03
CA TYR A 426 12.14 20.96 44.32
C TYR A 426 12.20 22.32 45.04
N GLN A 427 13.36 22.96 45.04
CA GLN A 427 13.52 24.29 45.63
C GLN A 427 12.65 25.34 44.94
N ARG A 428 12.56 25.33 43.60
CA ARG A 428 11.66 26.23 42.84
C ARG A 428 10.19 25.96 43.14
N LEU A 429 9.80 24.70 43.35
CA LEU A 429 8.42 24.34 43.68
C LEU A 429 8.03 24.74 45.11
N GLU A 430 8.97 24.63 46.06
CA GLU A 430 8.78 25.06 47.45
C GLU A 430 8.70 26.59 47.58
N THR A 431 9.53 27.31 46.81
CA THR A 431 9.57 28.79 46.85
C THR A 431 8.49 29.47 45.98
N ALA A 432 7.83 28.73 45.10
CA ALA A 432 6.74 29.25 44.26
C ALA A 432 5.49 29.58 45.10
N LYS A 433 5.07 30.85 45.07
CA LYS A 433 3.94 31.37 45.87
C LYS A 433 2.58 31.19 45.18
N THR A 434 2.57 30.87 43.88
CA THR A 434 1.34 30.74 43.08
C THR A 434 1.33 29.45 42.27
N THR A 435 0.13 28.96 41.97
CA THR A 435 -0.06 27.77 41.13
C THR A 435 0.55 27.94 39.74
N ALA A 436 0.46 29.14 39.16
CA ALA A 436 1.08 29.45 37.86
C ALA A 436 2.61 29.32 37.87
N GLN A 437 3.27 29.75 38.95
CA GLN A 437 4.73 29.60 39.10
C GLN A 437 5.16 28.13 39.27
N LYS A 438 4.35 27.33 39.97
CA LYS A 438 4.58 25.88 40.09
C LYS A 438 4.44 25.19 38.74
N ILE A 439 3.37 25.49 37.99
CA ILE A 439 3.15 24.96 36.64
C ILE A 439 4.32 25.32 35.71
N ASN A 440 4.76 26.58 35.71
CA ASN A 440 5.91 26.99 34.89
C ASN A 440 7.22 26.26 35.25
N SER A 441 7.45 26.00 36.55
CA SER A 441 8.65 25.28 37.01
C SER A 441 8.63 23.80 36.59
N ILE A 442 7.45 23.16 36.67
CA ILE A 442 7.24 21.79 36.19
C ILE A 442 7.40 21.72 34.67
N SER A 443 6.77 22.63 33.93
CA SER A 443 6.87 22.68 32.47
C SER A 443 8.29 22.92 31.98
N PHE A 444 9.05 23.80 32.66
CA PHE A 444 10.47 24.00 32.38
C PHE A 444 11.27 22.72 32.58
N ALA A 445 11.10 22.04 33.72
CA ALA A 445 11.79 20.78 34.02
C ALA A 445 11.48 19.69 32.99
N ILE A 446 10.20 19.48 32.67
CA ILE A 446 9.74 18.52 31.66
C ILE A 446 10.40 18.81 30.30
N ASN A 447 10.46 20.08 29.89
CA ASN A 447 11.08 20.47 28.63
C ASN A 447 12.61 20.26 28.62
N THR A 448 13.31 20.52 29.73
CA THR A 448 14.75 20.21 29.83
C THR A 448 15.07 18.71 29.83
N THR A 449 14.15 17.84 30.25
CA THR A 449 14.36 16.37 30.24
C THR A 449 14.08 15.73 28.88
N LYS A 450 13.39 16.41 27.96
CA LYS A 450 13.06 15.87 26.63
C LYS A 450 14.30 15.67 25.72
N GLY A 451 15.43 16.31 26.00
CA GLY A 451 16.69 16.15 25.25
C GLY A 451 17.67 15.10 25.81
N PHE A 452 17.34 14.42 26.92
CA PHE A 452 18.31 13.61 27.66
C PHE A 452 18.54 12.20 27.11
N SER A 453 17.73 11.70 26.17
CA SER A 453 17.74 10.27 25.79
C SER A 453 18.61 9.93 24.57
N LEU A 454 18.85 10.86 23.65
CA LEU A 454 19.63 10.58 22.43
C LEU A 454 21.04 11.17 22.49
N THR A 455 21.16 12.41 22.95
CA THR A 455 22.45 13.12 22.98
C THR A 455 23.44 12.48 23.94
N ALA A 456 23.00 12.03 25.12
CA ALA A 456 23.87 11.37 26.10
C ALA A 456 24.42 10.00 25.64
N PHE A 457 23.74 9.34 24.68
CA PHE A 457 24.20 8.07 24.11
C PHE A 457 25.06 8.31 22.86
N ASN A 458 24.71 9.31 22.05
CA ASN A 458 25.56 9.79 20.95
C ASN A 458 26.90 10.33 21.46
N ASP A 459 26.90 11.18 22.49
CA ASP A 459 28.12 11.75 23.09
C ASP A 459 29.07 10.69 23.67
N VAL A 460 28.55 9.52 24.05
CA VAL A 460 29.33 8.37 24.54
C VAL A 460 29.88 7.50 23.41
N LEU A 461 29.25 7.55 22.23
CA LEU A 461 29.68 6.79 21.04
C LEU A 461 30.59 7.60 20.09
N THR A 462 30.53 8.93 20.13
CA THR A 462 31.34 9.83 19.29
C THR A 462 32.63 10.34 19.94
N MET A 463 32.94 9.94 21.18
CA MET A 463 34.21 10.21 21.90
C MET A 463 34.92 8.91 22.25
#